data_AF-A0A7D5ZH21-F1
#
_entry.id   AF-A0A7D5ZH21-F1
#
_cell.length_a   1.000
_cell.length_b   1.000
_cell.length_c   1.000
_cell.angle_alpha   90.00
_cell.angle_beta   90.00
_cell.angle_gamma   90.00
#
_symmetry.space_group_name_H-M   'P 1'
#
loop_
_entity.id
_entity.type
_entity.pdbx_description
1 polymer ?
#
loop_
_entity_poly.entity_id
_entity_poly.type
_entity_poly.pdbx_seq_one_letter_code
_entity_poly.pdbx_strand_id
1 'polypeptide(L)' 'MSGFTQITPEWQDWIIENLQRGCQAQSIVEIMIEKGFDPMFANAVVFHFSSSPTERYAQVEKGADAAS' A
#
# COMPACT_ATOMS: atom_id res chain seq x y z
N MET A 1 7.69 -18.71 13.65
CA MET A 1 6.50 -17.85 13.74
C MET A 1 5.94 -17.75 12.35
N SER A 2 4.69 -18.15 12.14
CA SER A 2 4.04 -18.08 10.83
C SER A 2 3.17 -16.83 10.82
N GLY A 3 3.69 -15.74 10.26
CA GLY A 3 2.93 -14.49 10.09
C GLY A 3 1.98 -14.57 8.90
N PHE A 4 1.09 -13.59 8.76
CA PHE A 4 0.25 -13.47 7.57
C PHE A 4 1.12 -13.11 6.35
N THR A 5 0.95 -13.85 5.26
CA THR A 5 1.65 -13.68 3.98
C THR A 5 0.71 -13.32 2.83
N GLN A 6 -0.51 -12.89 3.16
CA GLN A 6 -1.49 -12.39 2.20
C GLN A 6 -2.01 -11.04 2.67
N ILE A 7 -2.20 -10.12 1.73
CA ILE A 7 -2.69 -8.77 2.01
C ILE A 7 -4.11 -8.60 1.45
N THR A 8 -5.03 -8.16 2.29
CA THR A 8 -6.41 -7.85 1.87
C THR A 8 -6.46 -6.50 1.14
N PRO A 9 -7.51 -6.23 0.35
CA PRO A 9 -7.67 -4.94 -0.33
C PRO A 9 -7.59 -3.74 0.61
N GLU A 10 -8.22 -3.83 1.79
CA GLU A 10 -8.22 -2.76 2.81
C GLU A 10 -6.80 -2.39 3.26
N TRP A 11 -5.92 -3.39 3.43
CA TRP A 11 -4.52 -3.14 3.77
C TRP A 11 -3.73 -2.57 2.59
N GLN A 12 -4.04 -2.95 1.35
CA GLN A 12 -3.41 -2.34 0.17
C GLN A 12 -3.77 -0.86 0.07
N ASP A 13 -5.05 -0.51 0.16
CA ASP A 13 -5.51 0.88 0.15
C ASP A 13 -4.86 1.68 1.28
N TRP A 14 -4.80 1.12 2.49
CA TRP A 14 -4.14 1.77 3.62
C TRP A 14 -2.64 2.02 3.38
N ILE A 15 -1.90 1.05 2.84
CA ILE A 15 -0.47 1.24 2.52
C ILE A 15 -0.29 2.35 1.48
N ILE A 16 -1.10 2.33 0.42
CA ILE A 16 -1.04 3.33 -0.66
C ILE A 16 -1.33 4.72 -0.12
N GLU A 17 -2.40 4.90 0.66
CA GLU A 17 -2.76 6.18 1.25
C GLU A 17 -1.66 6.73 2.17
N ASN A 18 -1.04 5.88 3.00
CA ASN A 18 0.03 6.31 3.88
C ASN A 18 1.29 6.69 3.10
N LEU A 19 1.64 5.95 2.06
CA LEU A 19 2.74 6.31 1.16
C LEU A 19 2.48 7.64 0.45
N GLN A 20 1.25 7.87 -0.03
CA GLN A 20 0.85 9.12 -0.70
C GLN A 20 0.87 10.33 0.25
N ARG A 21 0.55 10.12 1.53
CA ARG A 21 0.67 11.15 2.58
C ARG A 21 2.13 11.47 2.94
N GLY A 22 3.10 10.72 2.41
CA GLY A 22 4.52 10.89 2.68
C GLY A 22 4.99 10.16 3.95
N CYS A 23 4.22 9.19 4.45
CA CYS A 23 4.69 8.33 5.53
C CYS A 23 5.87 7.48 5.06
N GLN A 24 6.82 7.25 5.95
CA GLN A 24 7.99 6.43 5.63
C GLN A 24 7.57 4.97 5.50
N ALA A 25 8.08 4.30 4.45
CA ALA A 25 7.86 2.88 4.21
C ALA A 25 8.19 2.02 5.45
N GLN A 26 9.25 2.36 6.18
CA GLN A 26 9.65 1.68 7.41
C GLN A 26 8.54 1.68 8.48
N SER A 27 7.90 2.83 8.70
CA SER A 27 6.83 2.96 9.71
C SER A 27 5.58 2.17 9.32
N ILE A 28 5.29 2.07 8.03
CA ILE A 28 4.18 1.25 7.51
C ILE A 28 4.47 -0.24 7.75
N VAL A 29 5.71 -0.69 7.50
CA VAL A 29 6.16 -2.06 7.76
C VAL A 29 6.06 -2.41 9.25
N GLU A 30 6.45 -1.51 10.15
CA GLU A 30 6.35 -1.73 11.60
C GLU A 30 4.91 -2.01 12.02
N ILE A 31 3.95 -1.21 11.54
CA ILE A 31 2.53 -1.39 11.82
C ILE A 31 2.03 -2.73 11.28
N MET A 32 2.46 -3.14 10.08
CA MET A 32 2.11 -4.47 9.55
C MET A 32 2.63 -5.59 10.47
N ILE A 33 3.89 -5.51 10.91
CA ILE A 33 4.47 -6.51 11.80
C ILE A 33 3.72 -6.56 13.14
N GLU A 34 3.38 -5.41 13.72
CA GLU A 34 2.58 -5.32 14.95
C GLU A 34 1.20 -5.98 14.82
N LYS A 35 0.61 -5.96 13.62
CA LYS A 35 -0.66 -6.62 13.32
C LYS A 35 -0.52 -8.12 13.00
N GLY A 36 0.70 -8.65 13.00
CA GLY A 36 0.98 -10.07 12.83
C GLY A 36 1.35 -10.47 11.39
N PHE A 37 1.62 -9.52 10.50
CA PHE A 37 2.19 -9.84 9.20
C PHE A 37 3.64 -10.33 9.36
N ASP A 38 4.04 -11.22 8.46
CA ASP A 38 5.42 -11.65 8.41
C ASP A 38 6.34 -10.45 8.04
N PRO A 39 7.47 -10.24 8.74
CA PRO A 39 8.36 -9.11 8.47
C PRO A 39 8.93 -9.08 7.05
N MET A 40 9.24 -10.24 6.48
CA MET A 40 9.79 -10.33 5.13
C MET A 40 8.71 -10.02 4.10
N PHE A 41 7.49 -10.53 4.33
CA PHE A 41 6.32 -10.20 3.53
C PHE A 41 5.97 -8.71 3.59
N ALA A 42 5.90 -8.11 4.78
CA ALA A 42 5.57 -6.70 4.98
C ALA A 42 6.56 -5.78 4.23
N ASN A 43 7.87 -6.06 4.35
CA ASN A 43 8.89 -5.33 3.60
C ASN A 43 8.70 -5.43 2.08
N ALA A 44 8.49 -6.64 1.56
CA ALA A 44 8.32 -6.85 0.13
C ALA A 44 7.10 -6.13 -0.44
N VAL A 45 5.98 -6.17 0.30
CA VAL A 45 4.73 -5.51 -0.10
C VAL A 45 4.88 -3.99 -0.10
N VAL A 46 5.37 -3.40 0.99
CA VAL A 46 5.52 -1.94 1.06
C VAL A 46 6.53 -1.44 0.03
N PHE A 47 7.62 -2.18 -0.20
CA PHE A 47 8.60 -1.85 -1.23
C PHE A 47 8.00 -1.90 -2.65
N HIS A 48 7.11 -2.85 -2.92
CA HIS A 48 6.40 -2.94 -4.19
C HIS A 48 5.55 -1.68 -4.43
N PHE A 49 4.77 -1.25 -3.43
CA PHE A 49 3.93 -0.06 -3.53
C PHE A 49 4.71 1.25 -3.52
N SER A 50 5.86 1.33 -2.84
CA SER A 50 6.71 2.52 -2.85
C SER A 50 7.46 2.71 -4.17
N SER A 51 7.84 1.60 -4.82
CA SER A 51 8.56 1.62 -6.10
C SER A 51 7.64 1.79 -7.31
N SER A 52 6.36 1.48 -7.13
CA SER A 52 5.32 1.63 -8.16
C SER A 52 4.11 2.36 -7.56
N PRO A 53 4.26 3.66 -7.22
CA PRO A 53 3.13 4.48 -6.83
C PRO A 53 2.26 4.67 -8.07
N THR A 54 1.29 3.76 -8.27
CA THR A 54 0.07 4.11 -8.96
C THR A 54 0.18 4.22 -10.50
N GLU A 55 0.47 3.13 -11.20
CA GLU A 55 -0.02 2.99 -12.59
C GLU A 55 -1.47 2.46 -12.64
N ARG A 56 -2.00 1.86 -11.56
CA ARG A 56 -3.35 1.25 -11.55
C ARG A 56 -4.47 2.01 -10.83
N TYR A 57 -4.16 2.97 -9.96
CA TYR A 57 -5.16 3.82 -9.28
C TYR A 57 -5.32 5.22 -9.89
N ALA A 58 -4.37 5.71 -10.69
CA ALA A 58 -4.47 7.04 -11.35
C ALA A 58 -5.51 7.06 -12.49
N GLN A 59 -6.07 5.92 -12.89
CA GLN A 59 -7.02 5.84 -13.99
C GLN A 59 -8.48 6.05 -13.57
N VAL A 60 -8.80 6.16 -12.26
CA VAL A 60 -10.19 6.37 -11.81
C VAL A 60 -10.63 7.85 -11.87
N GLU A 61 -9.71 8.82 -11.86
CA GLU A 61 -10.10 10.24 -11.76
C GLU A 61 -10.07 11.03 -13.09
N LYS A 62 -9.74 10.40 -14.23
CA LYS A 62 -9.66 11.08 -15.54
C LYS A 62 -10.80 10.71 -16.49
N GLY A 63 -12.05 10.82 -16.03
CA GLY A 63 -13.24 10.48 -16.82
C GLY A 63 -14.49 11.31 -16.56
N ALA A 64 -14.41 12.46 -15.86
CA ALA A 64 -15.58 13.24 -15.44
C ALA A 64 -15.62 14.70 -15.93
N ASP A 65 -14.79 15.10 -16.90
CA ASP A 65 -14.90 16.42 -17.53
C ASP A 65 -14.92 16.29 -19.06
N ALA A 66 -16.12 16.03 -19.58
CA ALA A 66 -16.45 16.13 -21.00
C ALA A 66 -17.95 16.48 -21.12
N ALA A 67 -18.33 17.67 -20.62
CA ALA A 67 -19.60 18.30 -20.96
C ALA A 67 -19.57 19.79 -20.58
N SER A 68 -19.14 20.65 -21.51
CA SER A 68 -19.69 21.99 -21.74
C SER A 68 -19.25 22.52 -23.11
#